data_AF-A0A7J0G7Q1-F1
#
_entry.id   AF-A0A7J0G7Q1-F1
#
_cell.length_a   1.000
_cell.length_b   1.000
_cell.length_c   1.000
_cell.angle_alpha   90.00
_cell.angle_beta   90.00
_cell.angle_gamma   90.00
#
_symmetry.space_group_name_H-M   'P 1'
#
loop_
_entity.id
_entity.type
_entity.pdbx_description
1 polymer ?
#
loop_
_entity_poly.entity_id
_entity_poly.type
_entity_poly.pdbx_seq_one_letter_code
_entity_poly.pdbx_strand_id
1 'polypeptide(L)'
;MRGFVWLDKPVLGNDVKDKDTLPSIKISSNVTSKFKYTNKDGHPSAIRISRIVSETVRLGLEDVSYALAKALEKMQDRCIERYPDLYGSDDRIQACMAELGVPLTKEVGFHQFDVYGNLFGLLAAHPIAPIVSLHHLDVVEPIFPYVDRAQALERLKVSMKLDSAGLMQQSICYDKAENWTVSVSWGYAVQIFQSIVSARKMEIIQKTFLNWYKHADDYTAFAFNTRAFRRNSCLKPSVYMLSNALYNPSLNRTASEYFRYLTPGSKCKEGRAGPLRVEVYKKPDPYVWDKAPRRQCCKILPSEKNNTMVVDVGNCGEDEIIAL
;
A
#
# COMPACT_ATOMS: atom_id res chain seq x y z
N MET A 1 -7.54 22.80 -5.16
CA MET A 1 -7.49 21.32 -5.23
C MET A 1 -7.99 20.87 -6.61
N ARG A 2 -7.31 19.96 -7.32
CA ARG A 2 -7.64 19.53 -8.70
C ARG A 2 -8.54 18.27 -8.76
N GLY A 3 -9.51 18.15 -7.86
CA GLY A 3 -10.31 16.93 -7.71
C GLY A 3 -11.81 17.20 -7.53
N PHE A 4 -12.62 16.20 -7.88
CA PHE A 4 -14.07 16.20 -7.68
C PHE A 4 -14.48 15.03 -6.78
N VAL A 5 -15.47 15.26 -5.92
CA VAL A 5 -16.17 14.20 -5.20
C VAL A 5 -17.50 13.96 -5.90
N TRP A 6 -17.66 12.77 -6.49
CA TRP A 6 -18.89 12.39 -7.15
C TRP A 6 -19.83 11.71 -6.16
N LEU A 7 -21.04 12.23 -6.04
CA LEU A 7 -22.03 11.73 -5.08
C LEU A 7 -23.30 11.28 -5.76
N ASP A 8 -24.00 10.40 -5.04
CA ASP A 8 -25.22 9.82 -5.54
C ASP A 8 -26.43 10.77 -5.44
N LYS A 9 -26.45 11.59 -4.41
CA LYS A 9 -27.51 12.57 -4.13
C LYS A 9 -26.86 13.81 -3.48
N PRO A 10 -27.53 14.97 -3.51
CA PRO A 10 -27.08 16.13 -2.75
C PRO A 10 -26.98 15.81 -1.26
N VAL A 11 -25.96 16.36 -0.60
CA VAL A 11 -25.80 16.28 0.86
C VAL A 11 -26.49 17.50 1.48
N LEU A 12 -27.34 17.27 2.48
CA LEU A 12 -28.00 18.35 3.23
C LEU A 12 -27.03 18.90 4.27
N GLY A 13 -26.87 20.23 4.33
CA GLY A 13 -26.06 20.90 5.36
C GLY A 13 -24.61 21.22 4.97
N ASN A 14 -24.33 21.66 3.74
CA ASN A 14 -23.02 22.19 3.37
C ASN A 14 -22.73 23.49 4.14
N ASP A 15 -22.14 23.37 5.33
CA ASP A 15 -21.56 24.47 6.07
C ASP A 15 -20.48 25.14 5.19
N VAL A 16 -20.62 26.45 5.03
CA VAL A 16 -19.87 27.30 4.09
C VAL A 16 -18.36 27.36 4.42
N LYS A 17 -17.93 26.84 5.58
CA LYS A 17 -16.57 27.00 6.11
C LYS A 17 -15.49 26.13 5.47
N ASP A 18 -15.84 25.04 4.77
CA ASP A 18 -14.87 24.07 4.22
C ASP A 18 -14.80 24.04 2.67
N LYS A 19 -15.44 24.99 1.97
CA LYS A 19 -15.47 24.99 0.50
C LYS A 19 -14.10 25.19 -0.16
N ASP A 20 -13.19 25.88 0.52
CA ASP A 20 -11.87 26.21 -0.04
C ASP A 20 -10.82 25.10 0.22
N THR A 21 -11.08 24.21 1.18
CA THR A 21 -10.17 23.13 1.58
C THR A 21 -10.57 21.78 0.99
N LEU A 22 -11.83 21.58 0.61
CA LEU A 22 -12.36 20.31 0.08
C LEU A 22 -12.51 20.29 -1.45
N PRO A 23 -12.43 19.12 -2.10
CA PRO A 23 -12.70 19.02 -3.53
C PRO A 23 -14.17 19.32 -3.86
N SER A 24 -14.42 19.82 -5.07
CA SER A 24 -15.77 20.20 -5.51
C SER A 24 -16.69 18.98 -5.60
N ILE A 25 -17.89 19.10 -5.04
CA ILE A 25 -18.92 18.05 -5.13
C ILE A 25 -19.61 18.10 -6.49
N LYS A 26 -19.78 16.94 -7.14
CA LYS A 26 -20.56 16.74 -8.37
C LYS A 26 -21.62 15.67 -8.13
N ILE A 27 -22.82 15.88 -8.65
CA ILE A 27 -23.88 14.88 -8.61
C ILE A 27 -23.92 14.18 -9.96
N SER A 28 -23.66 12.88 -9.95
CA SER A 28 -23.69 12.08 -11.19
C SER A 28 -25.14 11.95 -11.69
N SER A 29 -25.35 11.85 -13.00
CA SER A 29 -26.71 11.77 -13.56
C SER A 29 -27.40 10.43 -13.22
N ASN A 30 -28.66 10.47 -12.77
CA ASN A 30 -29.41 9.24 -12.52
C ASN A 30 -29.90 8.65 -13.85
N VAL A 31 -29.16 7.66 -14.35
CA VAL A 31 -29.48 6.94 -15.59
C VAL A 31 -29.68 5.45 -15.37
N THR A 32 -29.67 4.98 -14.12
CA THR A 32 -29.72 3.56 -13.79
C THR A 32 -30.98 2.88 -14.35
N SER A 33 -32.09 3.61 -14.45
CA SER A 33 -33.34 3.12 -15.07
C SER A 33 -33.24 2.88 -16.59
N LYS A 34 -32.23 3.42 -17.27
CA LYS A 34 -32.05 3.28 -18.72
C LYS A 34 -31.26 2.03 -19.10
N PHE A 35 -30.51 1.45 -18.17
CA PHE A 35 -29.62 0.33 -18.44
C PHE A 35 -30.08 -0.91 -17.68
N LYS A 36 -30.02 -2.06 -18.34
CA LYS A 36 -30.31 -3.34 -17.71
C LYS A 36 -29.18 -3.70 -16.73
N TYR A 37 -29.55 -4.18 -15.55
CA TYR A 37 -28.62 -4.74 -14.57
C TYR A 37 -29.10 -6.14 -14.17
N THR A 38 -28.29 -7.17 -14.42
CA THR A 38 -28.69 -8.57 -14.18
C THR A 38 -27.86 -9.27 -13.12
N ASN A 39 -26.77 -8.66 -12.66
CA ASN A 39 -25.96 -9.21 -11.58
C ASN A 39 -26.77 -9.18 -10.27
N LYS A 40 -26.84 -10.30 -9.56
CA LYS A 40 -27.61 -10.41 -8.30
C LYS A 40 -26.81 -10.04 -7.06
N ASP A 41 -25.48 -10.11 -7.15
CA ASP A 41 -24.58 -9.90 -6.02
C ASP A 41 -24.12 -8.44 -5.90
N GLY A 42 -24.24 -7.66 -6.98
CA GLY A 42 -23.85 -6.25 -7.03
C GLY A 42 -25.01 -5.27 -6.96
N HIS A 43 -24.67 -3.98 -7.03
CA HIS A 43 -25.65 -2.89 -6.94
C HIS A 43 -25.76 -2.11 -8.26
N PRO A 44 -26.99 -1.75 -8.72
CA PRO A 44 -27.18 -0.99 -9.96
C PRO A 44 -26.47 0.36 -10.02
N SER A 45 -26.05 0.94 -8.88
CA SER A 45 -25.21 2.15 -8.87
C SER A 45 -23.87 1.98 -9.60
N ALA A 46 -23.38 0.75 -9.79
CA ALA A 46 -22.18 0.47 -10.57
C ALA A 46 -22.25 1.04 -12.01
N ILE A 47 -23.44 1.01 -12.63
CA ILE A 47 -23.68 1.63 -13.94
C ILE A 47 -23.37 3.12 -13.89
N ARG A 48 -23.86 3.79 -12.85
CA ARG A 48 -23.70 5.21 -12.67
C ARG A 48 -22.24 5.58 -12.38
N ILE A 49 -21.58 4.83 -11.49
CA ILE A 49 -20.17 5.04 -11.16
C ILE A 49 -19.29 4.88 -12.40
N SER A 50 -19.58 3.90 -13.27
CA SER A 50 -18.89 3.75 -14.56
C SER A 50 -18.95 5.04 -15.39
N ARG A 51 -20.09 5.74 -15.39
CA ARG A 51 -20.29 6.93 -16.20
C ARG A 51 -19.58 8.18 -15.69
N ILE A 52 -18.99 8.14 -14.49
CA ILE A 52 -18.19 9.25 -13.95
C ILE A 52 -17.04 9.62 -14.89
N VAL A 53 -16.45 8.65 -15.61
CA VAL A 53 -15.40 8.90 -16.61
C VAL A 53 -15.92 9.84 -17.71
N SER A 54 -17.07 9.51 -18.31
CA SER A 54 -17.72 10.32 -19.34
C SER A 54 -18.19 11.67 -18.81
N GLU A 55 -18.77 11.69 -17.61
CA GLU A 55 -19.25 12.93 -16.98
C GLU A 55 -18.09 13.88 -16.68
N THR A 56 -16.93 13.35 -16.27
CA THR A 56 -15.70 14.12 -16.06
C THR A 56 -15.16 14.69 -17.38
N VAL A 57 -15.18 13.92 -18.47
CA VAL A 57 -14.78 14.40 -19.80
C VAL A 57 -15.63 15.59 -20.26
N ARG A 58 -16.95 15.54 -20.00
CA ARG A 58 -17.90 16.61 -20.34
C ARG A 58 -17.71 17.89 -19.54
N LEU A 59 -16.95 17.85 -18.43
CA LEU A 59 -16.58 19.06 -17.69
C LEU A 59 -15.52 19.91 -18.40
N GLY A 60 -14.85 19.38 -19.44
CA GLY A 60 -13.89 20.13 -20.25
C GLY A 60 -12.59 20.50 -19.53
N LEU A 61 -12.10 19.65 -18.63
CA LEU A 61 -10.86 19.89 -17.86
C LEU A 61 -9.62 19.79 -18.74
N GLU A 62 -8.68 20.72 -18.59
CA GLU A 62 -7.51 20.88 -19.46
C GLU A 62 -6.35 19.88 -19.20
N ASP A 63 -6.31 19.17 -18.07
CA ASP A 63 -5.15 18.38 -17.60
C ASP A 63 -5.35 16.84 -17.48
N VAL A 64 -6.32 16.25 -18.16
CA VAL A 64 -6.53 14.78 -18.10
C VAL A 64 -5.80 14.10 -19.26
N SER A 65 -5.22 12.91 -19.05
CA SER A 65 -4.77 12.02 -20.13
C SER A 65 -5.97 11.64 -21.02
N TYR A 66 -6.19 12.44 -22.05
CA TYR A 66 -7.56 12.70 -22.51
C TYR A 66 -8.06 11.71 -23.57
N ALA A 67 -7.16 11.08 -24.31
CA ALA A 67 -7.51 10.34 -25.51
C ALA A 67 -8.42 9.12 -25.21
N LEU A 68 -8.05 8.29 -24.23
CA LEU A 68 -8.86 7.13 -23.85
C LEU A 68 -10.19 7.56 -23.23
N ALA A 69 -10.18 8.53 -22.32
CA ALA A 69 -11.41 9.00 -21.68
C ALA A 69 -12.40 9.60 -22.71
N LYS A 70 -11.91 10.35 -23.71
CA LYS A 70 -12.71 10.83 -24.85
C LYS A 70 -13.26 9.70 -25.71
N ALA A 71 -12.45 8.68 -25.98
CA ALA A 71 -12.89 7.53 -26.77
C ALA A 71 -13.99 6.78 -26.02
N LEU A 72 -13.80 6.53 -24.72
CA LEU A 72 -14.82 5.94 -23.85
C LEU A 72 -16.08 6.79 -23.83
N GLU A 73 -16.00 8.11 -23.67
CA GLU A 73 -17.17 8.99 -23.61
C GLU A 73 -18.13 8.84 -24.81
N LYS A 74 -17.60 8.61 -26.01
CA LYS A 74 -18.37 8.44 -27.25
C LYS A 74 -19.08 7.09 -27.39
N MET A 75 -18.66 6.08 -26.63
CA MET A 75 -19.12 4.70 -26.78
C MET A 75 -19.63 4.04 -25.50
N GLN A 76 -19.31 4.60 -24.33
CA GLN A 76 -19.52 3.98 -23.02
C GLN A 76 -20.97 3.56 -22.78
N ASP A 77 -21.95 4.42 -23.10
CA ASP A 77 -23.36 4.08 -22.89
C ASP A 77 -23.75 2.81 -23.69
N ARG A 78 -23.34 2.70 -24.97
CA ARG A 78 -23.58 1.48 -25.78
C ARG A 78 -22.83 0.26 -25.25
N CYS A 79 -21.63 0.45 -24.67
CA CYS A 79 -20.88 -0.66 -24.07
C CYS A 79 -21.53 -1.16 -22.78
N ILE A 80 -21.96 -0.26 -21.89
CA ILE A 80 -22.65 -0.63 -20.65
C ILE A 80 -23.90 -1.49 -20.95
N GLU A 81 -24.63 -1.20 -22.03
CA GLU A 81 -25.77 -1.99 -22.49
C GLU A 81 -25.40 -3.44 -22.88
N ARG A 82 -24.19 -3.66 -23.41
CA ARG A 82 -23.72 -5.01 -23.82
C ARG A 82 -23.30 -5.89 -22.65
N TYR A 83 -22.97 -5.29 -21.51
CA TYR A 83 -22.46 -6.00 -20.33
C TYR A 83 -23.37 -5.82 -19.09
N PRO A 84 -24.65 -6.18 -19.14
CA PRO A 84 -25.59 -5.97 -18.04
C PRO A 84 -25.27 -6.81 -16.79
N ASP A 85 -24.49 -7.88 -16.96
CA ASP A 85 -24.15 -8.89 -15.96
C ASP A 85 -22.88 -8.59 -15.15
N LEU A 86 -22.05 -7.62 -15.56
CA LEU A 86 -20.83 -7.28 -14.82
C LEU A 86 -21.15 -6.66 -13.46
N TYR A 87 -20.38 -7.06 -12.45
CA TYR A 87 -20.64 -6.74 -11.05
C TYR A 87 -20.48 -5.25 -10.74
N GLY A 88 -19.27 -4.74 -10.95
CA GLY A 88 -18.83 -3.41 -10.51
C GLY A 88 -18.60 -2.44 -11.67
N SER A 89 -18.29 -1.19 -11.31
CA SER A 89 -17.94 -0.17 -12.30
C SER A 89 -16.63 -0.46 -13.00
N ASP A 90 -15.65 -0.96 -12.26
CA ASP A 90 -14.28 -1.10 -12.75
C ASP A 90 -14.22 -2.18 -13.83
N ASP A 91 -14.95 -3.27 -13.62
CA ASP A 91 -15.16 -4.36 -14.59
C ASP A 91 -15.84 -3.85 -15.88
N ARG A 92 -16.86 -2.99 -15.75
CA ARG A 92 -17.55 -2.37 -16.89
C ARG A 92 -16.65 -1.42 -17.66
N ILE A 93 -15.86 -0.59 -16.98
CA ILE A 93 -14.87 0.27 -17.64
C ILE A 93 -13.85 -0.58 -18.38
N GLN A 94 -13.38 -1.66 -17.76
CA GLN A 94 -12.39 -2.52 -18.38
C GLN A 94 -12.94 -3.25 -19.62
N ALA A 95 -14.20 -3.72 -19.57
CA ALA A 95 -14.89 -4.25 -20.74
C ALA A 95 -14.97 -3.22 -21.88
N CYS A 96 -15.31 -1.96 -21.56
CA CYS A 96 -15.31 -0.88 -22.56
C CYS A 96 -13.92 -0.56 -23.12
N MET A 97 -12.87 -0.63 -22.29
CA MET A 97 -11.48 -0.48 -22.75
C MET A 97 -11.07 -1.63 -23.69
N ALA A 98 -11.52 -2.86 -23.39
CA ALA A 98 -11.27 -4.03 -24.22
C ALA A 98 -11.91 -3.90 -25.61
N GLU A 99 -13.10 -3.32 -25.73
CA GLU A 99 -13.72 -3.04 -27.04
C GLU A 99 -12.93 -2.02 -27.88
N LEU A 100 -12.20 -1.12 -27.21
CA LEU A 100 -11.28 -0.18 -27.85
C LEU A 100 -9.90 -0.80 -28.14
N GLY A 101 -9.66 -2.06 -27.75
CA GLY A 101 -8.37 -2.73 -27.88
C GLY A 101 -7.29 -2.18 -26.94
N VAL A 102 -7.68 -1.51 -25.84
CA VAL A 102 -6.73 -0.91 -24.89
C VAL A 102 -6.51 -1.85 -23.71
N PRO A 103 -5.28 -2.35 -23.48
CA PRO A 103 -4.99 -3.26 -22.38
C PRO A 103 -4.90 -2.52 -21.03
N LEU A 104 -5.03 -3.29 -19.95
CA LEU A 104 -4.77 -2.81 -18.60
C LEU A 104 -3.26 -2.81 -18.33
N THR A 105 -2.73 -1.69 -17.81
CA THR A 105 -1.39 -1.62 -17.25
C THR A 105 -1.46 -1.86 -15.75
N LYS A 106 -0.73 -2.85 -15.24
CA LYS A 106 -0.69 -3.16 -13.80
C LYS A 106 0.38 -2.31 -13.12
N GLU A 107 -0.07 -1.40 -12.27
CA GLU A 107 0.81 -0.58 -11.44
C GLU A 107 0.87 -1.13 -10.01
N VAL A 108 2.05 -1.61 -9.61
CA VAL A 108 2.23 -2.38 -8.37
C VAL A 108 2.05 -1.53 -7.09
N GLY A 109 2.22 -0.20 -7.21
CA GLY A 109 2.06 0.74 -6.11
C GLY A 109 0.61 1.11 -5.76
N PHE A 110 -0.36 0.70 -6.58
CA PHE A 110 -1.78 0.93 -6.29
C PHE A 110 -2.33 -0.18 -5.40
N HIS A 111 -2.77 0.19 -4.19
CA HIS A 111 -3.40 -0.75 -3.27
C HIS A 111 -4.88 -0.46 -3.11
N GLN A 112 -5.68 -1.18 -3.89
CA GLN A 112 -7.10 -1.35 -3.65
C GLN A 112 -7.25 -2.50 -2.64
N PHE A 113 -7.16 -2.19 -1.34
CA PHE A 113 -7.18 -3.20 -0.27
C PHE A 113 -8.58 -3.80 -0.09
N ASP A 114 -8.95 -4.74 -0.97
CA ASP A 114 -10.15 -5.56 -0.84
C ASP A 114 -9.93 -6.69 0.19
N VAL A 115 -9.42 -6.29 1.35
CA VAL A 115 -9.03 -7.15 2.46
C VAL A 115 -9.49 -6.54 3.77
N TYR A 116 -9.70 -7.38 4.77
CA TYR A 116 -10.10 -6.97 6.12
C TYR A 116 -8.99 -7.25 7.14
N GLY A 117 -9.03 -6.54 8.27
CA GLY A 117 -8.15 -6.79 9.41
C GLY A 117 -6.77 -6.16 9.23
N ASN A 118 -5.71 -6.91 9.52
CA ASN A 118 -4.37 -6.36 9.70
C ASN A 118 -3.55 -6.33 8.40
N LEU A 119 -3.28 -5.13 7.88
CA LEU A 119 -2.49 -4.91 6.64
C LEU A 119 -0.98 -5.12 6.77
N PHE A 120 -0.47 -5.42 7.97
CA PHE A 120 0.97 -5.42 8.24
C PHE A 120 1.79 -6.23 7.24
N GLY A 121 1.38 -7.44 6.89
CA GLY A 121 2.11 -8.28 5.95
C GLY A 121 2.16 -7.75 4.52
N LEU A 122 1.12 -7.03 4.07
CA LEU A 122 1.08 -6.37 2.76
C LEU A 122 2.06 -5.20 2.71
N LEU A 123 2.00 -4.35 3.73
CA LEU A 123 2.79 -3.12 3.82
C LEU A 123 4.26 -3.43 4.12
N ALA A 124 4.56 -4.38 5.00
CA ALA A 124 5.93 -4.73 5.37
C ALA A 124 6.71 -5.50 4.29
N ALA A 125 6.00 -6.10 3.33
CA ALA A 125 6.57 -6.77 2.17
C ALA A 125 6.33 -5.99 0.87
N HIS A 126 6.02 -4.69 0.98
CA HIS A 126 5.79 -3.87 -0.20
C HIS A 126 7.02 -3.89 -1.12
N PRO A 127 6.83 -4.11 -2.43
CA PRO A 127 7.92 -4.18 -3.38
C PRO A 127 8.59 -2.82 -3.57
N ILE A 128 9.62 -2.79 -4.42
CA ILE A 128 10.40 -1.59 -4.76
C ILE A 128 9.64 -0.58 -5.65
N ALA A 129 8.34 -0.80 -5.83
CA ALA A 129 7.45 0.21 -6.37
C ALA A 129 7.14 1.23 -5.26
N PRO A 130 6.99 2.50 -5.58
CA PRO A 130 6.50 3.46 -4.60
C PRO A 130 5.00 3.32 -4.39
N ILE A 131 4.55 3.58 -3.17
CA ILE A 131 3.13 3.53 -2.82
C ILE A 131 2.42 4.71 -3.47
N VAL A 132 1.36 4.41 -4.23
CA VAL A 132 0.54 5.42 -4.91
C VAL A 132 -0.76 5.66 -4.16
N SER A 133 -1.42 4.59 -3.69
CA SER A 133 -2.69 4.69 -2.98
C SER A 133 -2.80 3.64 -1.87
N LEU A 134 -3.55 3.97 -0.82
CA LEU A 134 -4.02 3.05 0.21
C LEU A 134 -5.55 3.23 0.31
N HIS A 135 -6.30 2.24 -0.18
CA HIS A 135 -7.77 2.28 -0.19
C HIS A 135 -8.37 1.51 0.99
N HIS A 136 -9.67 1.72 1.29
CA HIS A 136 -10.42 0.95 2.29
C HIS A 136 -9.85 0.98 3.72
N LEU A 137 -9.26 2.12 4.11
CA LEU A 137 -8.74 2.29 5.47
C LEU A 137 -9.81 2.19 6.56
N ASP A 138 -11.08 2.38 6.21
CA ASP A 138 -12.26 2.29 7.09
C ASP A 138 -12.57 0.86 7.57
N VAL A 139 -12.18 -0.16 6.80
CA VAL A 139 -12.48 -1.58 7.10
C VAL A 139 -11.28 -2.39 7.60
N VAL A 140 -10.09 -1.81 7.59
CA VAL A 140 -8.84 -2.42 8.08
C VAL A 140 -8.46 -1.90 9.46
N GLU A 141 -7.63 -2.64 10.19
CA GLU A 141 -7.03 -2.19 11.45
C GLU A 141 -6.09 -0.99 11.21
N PRO A 142 -5.89 -0.11 12.21
CA PRO A 142 -4.86 0.93 12.14
C PRO A 142 -3.49 0.33 11.79
N ILE A 143 -2.79 0.93 10.82
CA ILE A 143 -1.50 0.41 10.34
C ILE A 143 -0.39 0.49 11.41
N PHE A 144 -0.58 1.33 12.43
CA PHE A 144 0.26 1.41 13.63
C PHE A 144 -0.53 1.01 14.87
N PRO A 145 0.09 0.32 15.84
CA PRO A 145 -0.58 -0.07 17.07
C PRO A 145 -0.82 1.13 18.01
N TYR A 146 -1.81 0.99 18.89
CA TYR A 146 -2.16 1.94 19.96
C TYR A 146 -2.64 3.33 19.51
N VAL A 147 -2.94 3.49 18.23
CA VAL A 147 -3.47 4.72 17.63
C VAL A 147 -4.67 4.40 16.76
N ASP A 148 -5.53 5.39 16.52
CA ASP A 148 -6.60 5.24 15.53
C ASP A 148 -6.08 5.38 14.08
N ARG A 149 -6.97 5.19 13.10
CA ARG A 149 -6.61 5.24 11.67
C ARG A 149 -6.11 6.61 11.22
N ALA A 150 -6.69 7.70 11.73
CA ALA A 150 -6.29 9.05 11.35
C ALA A 150 -4.91 9.39 11.93
N GLN A 151 -4.71 9.10 13.21
CA GLN A 151 -3.42 9.21 13.89
C GLN A 151 -2.34 8.34 13.22
N ALA A 152 -2.69 7.13 12.78
CA ALA A 152 -1.78 6.25 12.06
C ALA A 152 -1.33 6.88 10.73
N LEU A 153 -2.23 7.54 10.00
CA LEU A 153 -1.90 8.28 8.78
C LEU A 153 -1.04 9.51 9.08
N GLU A 154 -1.31 10.27 10.15
CA GLU A 154 -0.45 11.39 10.57
C GLU A 154 0.96 10.92 10.91
N ARG A 155 1.10 9.76 11.57
CA ARG A 155 2.41 9.15 11.81
C ARG A 155 3.10 8.73 10.51
N LEU A 156 2.37 8.11 9.58
CA LEU A 156 2.93 7.70 8.29
C LEU A 156 3.42 8.91 7.47
N LYS A 157 2.69 10.03 7.52
CA LYS A 157 3.04 11.28 6.84
C LYS A 157 4.43 11.79 7.17
N VAL A 158 4.96 11.50 8.36
CA VAL A 158 6.33 11.87 8.74
C VAL A 158 7.32 11.30 7.73
N SER A 159 7.30 9.99 7.49
CA SER A 159 8.20 9.35 6.53
C SER A 159 7.86 9.69 5.08
N MET A 160 6.57 9.80 4.75
CA MET A 160 6.12 10.19 3.41
C MET A 160 6.69 11.53 2.96
N LYS A 161 6.76 12.52 3.87
CA LYS A 161 7.31 13.85 3.56
C LYS A 161 8.83 13.84 3.38
N LEU A 162 9.52 12.87 3.98
CA LEU A 162 10.97 12.77 3.93
C LEU A 162 11.45 12.05 2.66
N ASP A 163 10.78 10.97 2.27
CA ASP A 163 11.10 10.19 1.08
C ASP A 163 9.90 9.33 0.66
N SER A 164 8.98 9.93 -0.11
CA SER A 164 7.78 9.24 -0.61
C SER A 164 8.11 8.10 -1.56
N ALA A 165 9.22 8.20 -2.31
CA ALA A 165 9.62 7.19 -3.26
C ALA A 165 10.10 5.90 -2.55
N GLY A 166 10.83 6.05 -1.45
CA GLY A 166 11.33 4.93 -0.64
C GLY A 166 10.33 4.37 0.39
N LEU A 167 9.13 4.94 0.50
CA LEU A 167 8.16 4.56 1.53
C LEU A 167 7.73 3.09 1.41
N MET A 168 7.83 2.36 2.52
CA MET A 168 7.55 0.93 2.68
C MET A 168 8.33 -0.03 1.80
N GLN A 169 9.28 0.46 0.98
CA GLN A 169 10.09 -0.44 0.18
C GLN A 169 10.89 -1.40 1.07
N GLN A 170 10.78 -2.70 0.78
CA GLN A 170 11.42 -3.74 1.56
C GLN A 170 12.90 -3.91 1.19
N SER A 171 13.78 -3.72 2.16
CA SER A 171 15.21 -4.06 2.12
C SER A 171 15.50 -5.23 3.06
N ILE A 172 16.44 -6.11 2.69
CA ILE A 172 16.74 -7.34 3.45
C ILE A 172 18.24 -7.44 3.69
N CYS A 173 18.61 -7.74 4.93
CA CYS A 173 19.99 -7.94 5.38
C CYS A 173 20.09 -9.17 6.27
N TYR A 174 21.27 -9.77 6.29
CA TYR A 174 21.57 -10.94 7.09
C TYR A 174 22.64 -10.61 8.13
N ASP A 175 22.35 -10.91 9.39
CA ASP A 175 23.37 -10.96 10.43
C ASP A 175 23.92 -12.38 10.46
N LYS A 176 25.09 -12.60 9.86
CA LYS A 176 25.70 -13.93 9.81
C LYS A 176 26.20 -14.38 11.18
N ALA A 177 26.59 -13.46 12.06
CA ALA A 177 27.10 -13.78 13.38
C ALA A 177 25.98 -14.28 14.30
N GLU A 178 24.82 -13.62 14.25
CA GLU A 178 23.64 -14.01 15.05
C GLU A 178 22.69 -14.97 14.33
N ASN A 179 22.95 -15.28 13.06
CA ASN A 179 22.08 -16.10 12.19
C ASN A 179 20.67 -15.48 12.04
N TRP A 180 20.59 -14.16 11.91
CA TRP A 180 19.32 -13.41 11.83
C TRP A 180 19.04 -12.88 10.43
N THR A 181 17.76 -12.74 10.11
CA THR A 181 17.30 -11.96 8.95
C THR A 181 16.64 -10.68 9.43
N VAL A 182 17.10 -9.55 8.93
CA VAL A 182 16.52 -8.24 9.18
C VAL A 182 15.83 -7.76 7.90
N SER A 183 14.56 -7.40 8.02
CA SER A 183 13.74 -6.88 6.93
C SER A 183 13.26 -5.50 7.29
N VAL A 184 13.66 -4.51 6.50
CA VAL A 184 13.34 -3.11 6.70
C VAL A 184 12.30 -2.70 5.65
N SER A 185 11.09 -2.39 6.09
CA SER A 185 10.09 -1.66 5.32
C SER A 185 10.19 -0.19 5.71
N TRP A 186 11.02 0.56 4.99
CA TRP A 186 11.43 1.91 5.43
C TRP A 186 10.23 2.84 5.62
N GLY A 187 10.24 3.65 6.69
CA GLY A 187 9.12 4.50 7.06
C GLY A 187 7.87 3.79 7.59
N TYR A 188 7.90 2.47 7.82
CA TYR A 188 6.78 1.73 8.38
C TYR A 188 7.18 0.76 9.51
N ALA A 189 7.93 -0.30 9.20
CA ALA A 189 8.26 -1.34 10.17
C ALA A 189 9.58 -2.05 9.86
N VAL A 190 10.18 -2.64 10.90
CA VAL A 190 11.32 -3.58 10.78
C VAL A 190 10.92 -4.92 11.38
N GLN A 191 11.28 -6.01 10.71
CA GLN A 191 11.11 -7.38 11.20
C GLN A 191 12.48 -8.03 11.40
N ILE A 192 12.71 -8.61 12.56
CA ILE A 192 13.92 -9.39 12.87
C ILE A 192 13.52 -10.85 13.09
N PHE A 193 13.99 -11.74 12.22
CA PHE A 193 13.80 -13.19 12.32
C PHE A 193 15.05 -13.81 12.93
N GLN A 194 14.88 -14.63 13.98
CA GLN A 194 15.96 -15.39 14.61
C GLN A 194 16.31 -16.66 13.83
N SER A 195 16.37 -16.52 12.51
CA SER A 195 16.73 -17.55 11.55
C SER A 195 16.99 -16.89 10.21
N ILE A 196 17.78 -17.54 9.38
CA ILE A 196 17.99 -17.12 8.00
C ILE A 196 16.76 -17.46 7.15
N VAL A 197 16.22 -16.43 6.48
CA VAL A 197 15.08 -16.51 5.57
C VAL A 197 15.50 -15.94 4.23
N SER A 198 15.48 -16.77 3.17
CA SER A 198 15.86 -16.36 1.81
C SER A 198 15.05 -15.14 1.35
N ALA A 199 15.68 -14.23 0.59
CA ALA A 199 15.02 -13.05 0.02
C ALA A 199 13.73 -13.40 -0.76
N ARG A 200 13.76 -14.46 -1.57
CA ARG A 200 12.58 -14.98 -2.31
C ARG A 200 11.38 -15.27 -1.41
N LYS A 201 11.63 -15.75 -0.18
CA LYS A 201 10.55 -16.04 0.79
C LYS A 201 10.10 -14.79 1.55
N MET A 202 10.98 -13.82 1.71
CA MET A 202 10.67 -12.53 2.34
C MET A 202 9.82 -11.61 1.46
N GLU A 203 9.95 -11.76 0.14
CA GLU A 203 9.10 -11.09 -0.86
C GLU A 203 7.65 -11.59 -0.87
N ILE A 204 7.41 -12.82 -0.39
CA ILE A 204 6.06 -13.36 -0.32
C ILE A 204 5.36 -12.74 0.90
N ILE A 205 4.24 -12.08 0.65
CA ILE A 205 3.41 -11.38 1.63
C ILE A 205 2.99 -12.34 2.75
N GLN A 206 3.29 -11.98 3.99
CA GLN A 206 2.82 -12.75 5.15
C GLN A 206 1.31 -12.52 5.33
N LYS A 207 0.52 -13.59 5.44
CA LYS A 207 -0.92 -13.47 5.62
C LYS A 207 -1.26 -12.95 7.02
N THR A 208 -1.59 -11.67 7.13
CA THR A 208 -2.06 -11.01 8.37
C THR A 208 -3.49 -10.49 8.26
N PHE A 209 -4.09 -10.58 7.08
CA PHE A 209 -5.39 -10.03 6.72
C PHE A 209 -6.33 -11.17 6.27
N LEU A 210 -7.61 -10.82 6.18
CA LEU A 210 -8.68 -11.68 5.66
C LEU A 210 -9.06 -11.22 4.24
N ASN A 211 -9.60 -12.10 3.43
CA ASN A 211 -10.16 -11.71 2.13
C ASN A 211 -11.44 -10.85 2.29
N TRP A 212 -11.98 -10.36 1.18
CA TRP A 212 -13.22 -9.56 1.17
C TRP A 212 -14.43 -10.28 1.80
N TYR A 213 -14.45 -11.61 1.76
CA TYR A 213 -15.47 -12.46 2.41
C TYR A 213 -15.15 -12.79 3.87
N LYS A 214 -14.13 -12.14 4.47
CA LYS A 214 -13.67 -12.32 5.86
C LYS A 214 -13.19 -13.74 6.18
N HIS A 215 -12.66 -14.45 5.18
CA HIS A 215 -12.06 -15.77 5.33
C HIS A 215 -10.53 -15.69 5.33
N ALA A 216 -9.92 -16.49 6.20
CA ALA A 216 -8.47 -16.56 6.39
C ALA A 216 -7.79 -17.67 5.59
N ASP A 217 -8.53 -18.63 5.01
CA ASP A 217 -7.95 -19.87 4.46
C ASP A 217 -8.15 -20.05 2.95
N ASP A 218 -8.86 -19.14 2.29
CA ASP A 218 -8.96 -19.14 0.83
C ASP A 218 -7.72 -18.47 0.22
N TYR A 219 -6.93 -19.24 -0.51
CA TYR A 219 -5.71 -18.77 -1.19
C TYR A 219 -5.97 -18.31 -2.63
N THR A 220 -7.15 -18.61 -3.18
CA THR A 220 -7.54 -18.23 -4.54
C THR A 220 -8.16 -16.83 -4.61
N ALA A 221 -8.54 -16.29 -3.44
CA ALA A 221 -9.21 -15.00 -3.32
C ALA A 221 -8.30 -13.76 -3.44
N PHE A 222 -7.00 -13.91 -3.75
CA PHE A 222 -6.06 -12.79 -3.85
C PHE A 222 -5.37 -12.73 -5.21
N ALA A 223 -5.15 -11.53 -5.73
CA ALA A 223 -4.40 -11.28 -6.96
C ALA A 223 -2.86 -11.36 -6.78
N PHE A 224 -2.40 -11.90 -5.64
CA PHE A 224 -0.99 -11.99 -5.26
C PHE A 224 -0.73 -13.20 -4.36
N ASN A 225 0.52 -13.65 -4.34
CA ASN A 225 0.94 -14.80 -3.54
C ASN A 225 1.10 -14.41 -2.07
N THR A 226 0.60 -15.27 -1.19
CA THR A 226 0.76 -15.13 0.27
C THR A 226 1.46 -16.35 0.86
N ARG A 227 2.15 -16.14 1.98
CA ARG A 227 2.71 -17.21 2.81
C ARG A 227 1.98 -17.29 4.13
N ALA A 228 1.80 -18.51 4.61
CA ALA A 228 1.12 -18.78 5.87
C ALA A 228 1.76 -18.02 7.04
N PHE A 229 0.91 -17.56 7.95
CA PHE A 229 1.36 -16.98 9.22
C PHE A 229 1.97 -18.08 10.10
N ARG A 230 3.18 -17.85 10.63
CA ARG A 230 3.84 -18.84 11.50
C ARG A 230 3.08 -18.98 12.81
N ARG A 231 2.51 -20.17 13.06
CA ARG A 231 1.76 -20.49 14.28
C ARG A 231 2.67 -20.62 15.51
N ASN A 232 3.86 -21.19 15.34
CA ASN A 232 4.84 -21.30 16.43
C ASN A 232 5.36 -19.90 16.82
N SER A 233 5.06 -19.49 18.05
CA SER A 233 5.46 -18.18 18.60
C SER A 233 6.97 -17.94 18.61
N CYS A 234 7.79 -18.98 18.74
CA CYS A 234 9.25 -18.85 18.70
C CYS A 234 9.81 -18.59 17.30
N LEU A 235 9.06 -18.92 16.25
CA LEU A 235 9.47 -18.67 14.87
C LEU A 235 8.94 -17.33 14.34
N LYS A 236 8.15 -16.60 15.14
CA LYS A 236 7.62 -15.29 14.75
C LYS A 236 8.75 -14.26 14.81
N PRO A 237 8.83 -13.34 13.83
CA PRO A 237 9.79 -12.26 13.91
C PRO A 237 9.45 -11.34 15.08
N SER A 238 10.47 -10.73 15.67
CA SER A 238 10.27 -9.53 16.46
C SER A 238 9.93 -8.38 15.51
N VAL A 239 8.83 -7.67 15.78
CA VAL A 239 8.36 -6.55 14.96
C VAL A 239 8.70 -5.25 15.67
N TYR A 240 9.17 -4.27 14.90
CA TYR A 240 9.52 -2.94 15.36
C TYR A 240 8.75 -1.93 14.53
N MET A 241 8.00 -1.04 15.18
CA MET A 241 7.14 -0.06 14.50
C MET A 241 7.79 1.30 14.48
N LEU A 242 7.62 2.03 13.38
CA LEU A 242 8.12 3.39 13.27
C LEU A 242 7.59 4.24 14.42
N SER A 243 8.50 4.93 15.11
CA SER A 243 8.18 5.91 16.13
C SER A 243 8.43 7.33 15.64
N ASN A 244 9.57 7.56 14.99
CA ASN A 244 9.98 8.87 14.51
C ASN A 244 10.89 8.75 13.30
N ALA A 245 10.92 9.79 12.46
CA ALA A 245 11.88 9.92 11.37
C ALA A 245 12.26 11.39 11.17
N LEU A 246 13.52 11.62 10.87
CA LEU A 246 14.14 12.93 10.77
C LEU A 246 15.03 12.97 9.52
N TYR A 247 15.20 14.14 8.93
CA TYR A 247 16.22 14.38 7.91
C TYR A 247 17.37 15.17 8.51
N ASN A 248 18.60 14.69 8.29
CA ASN A 248 19.82 15.38 8.68
C ASN A 248 20.43 16.07 7.44
N PRO A 249 20.35 17.41 7.35
CA PRO A 249 20.88 18.15 6.20
C PRO A 249 22.39 18.03 6.03
N SER A 250 23.14 17.96 7.14
CA SER A 250 24.61 17.89 7.12
C SER A 250 25.12 16.58 6.54
N LEU A 251 24.39 15.49 6.75
CA LEU A 251 24.74 14.16 6.23
C LEU A 251 23.98 13.80 4.94
N ASN A 252 23.01 14.64 4.53
CA ASN A 252 22.09 14.37 3.43
C ASN A 252 21.46 12.96 3.53
N ARG A 253 20.94 12.64 4.72
CA ARG A 253 20.38 11.32 5.05
C ARG A 253 19.19 11.45 5.98
N THR A 254 18.25 10.52 5.87
CA THR A 254 17.19 10.31 6.86
C THR A 254 17.68 9.36 7.95
N ALA A 255 17.17 9.58 9.16
CA ALA A 255 17.34 8.71 10.31
C ALA A 255 15.95 8.39 10.86
N SER A 256 15.64 7.12 11.04
CA SER A 256 14.33 6.65 11.51
C SER A 256 14.48 5.69 12.67
N GLU A 257 13.62 5.84 13.68
CA GLU A 257 13.63 5.06 14.91
C GLU A 257 12.42 4.15 14.99
N TYR A 258 12.66 2.90 15.35
CA TYR A 258 11.65 1.86 15.47
C TYR A 258 11.73 1.19 16.84
N PHE A 259 10.61 1.11 17.54
CA PHE A 259 10.53 0.45 18.84
C PHE A 259 9.89 -0.92 18.74
N ARG A 260 10.38 -1.86 19.54
CA ARG A 260 9.87 -3.22 19.59
C ARG A 260 8.39 -3.22 20.00
N TYR A 261 7.56 -3.79 19.13
CA TYR A 261 6.14 -4.02 19.38
C TYR A 261 5.95 -5.41 19.97
N LEU A 262 5.35 -5.48 21.15
CA LEU A 262 5.02 -6.73 21.82
C LEU A 262 3.70 -7.28 21.25
N THR A 263 3.79 -8.27 20.37
CA THR A 263 2.61 -8.94 19.85
C THR A 263 1.95 -9.78 20.96
N PRO A 264 0.64 -9.63 21.24
CA PRO A 264 -0.06 -10.48 22.19
C PRO A 264 0.13 -11.98 21.86
N GLY A 265 0.41 -12.80 22.88
CA GLY A 265 0.61 -14.26 22.71
C GLY A 265 1.99 -14.69 22.16
N SER A 266 2.95 -13.77 22.01
CA SER A 266 4.31 -14.04 21.51
C SER A 266 5.31 -14.50 22.58
N LYS A 267 4.87 -15.18 23.66
CA LYS A 267 5.80 -15.70 24.67
C LYS A 267 6.54 -16.93 24.12
N CYS A 268 7.75 -16.71 23.62
CA CYS A 268 8.72 -17.78 23.41
C CYS A 268 9.59 -17.91 24.65
N LYS A 269 9.63 -19.09 25.29
CA LYS A 269 10.46 -19.33 26.48
C LYS A 269 11.95 -19.49 26.14
N GLU A 270 12.27 -19.86 24.91
CA GLU A 270 13.62 -20.25 24.46
C GLU A 270 14.25 -19.24 23.48
N GLY A 271 13.56 -18.14 23.18
CA GLY A 271 14.03 -17.15 22.20
C GLY A 271 15.01 -16.17 22.82
N ARG A 272 16.11 -15.86 22.12
CA ARG A 272 17.01 -14.77 22.51
C ARG A 272 16.23 -13.44 22.52
N ALA A 273 16.55 -12.51 23.40
CA ALA A 273 15.95 -11.18 23.34
C ALA A 273 16.59 -10.39 22.19
N GLY A 274 15.81 -10.01 21.17
CA GLY A 274 16.25 -9.01 20.19
C GLY A 274 16.39 -7.62 20.82
N PRO A 275 16.99 -6.64 20.10
CA PRO A 275 17.16 -5.28 20.60
C PRO A 275 15.81 -4.65 20.99
N LEU A 276 15.84 -3.59 21.79
CA LEU A 276 14.63 -2.81 22.11
C LEU A 276 14.30 -1.79 21.02
N ARG A 277 15.34 -1.31 20.32
CA ARG A 277 15.25 -0.27 19.29
C ARG A 277 16.03 -0.66 18.04
N VAL A 278 15.52 -0.24 16.89
CA VAL A 278 16.26 -0.25 15.62
C VAL A 278 16.34 1.18 15.10
N GLU A 279 17.53 1.61 14.71
CA GLU A 279 17.78 2.88 14.02
C GLU A 279 18.13 2.57 12.56
N VAL A 280 17.40 3.15 11.61
CA VAL A 280 17.65 2.97 10.18
C VAL A 280 18.07 4.30 9.57
N TYR A 281 19.26 4.31 8.96
CA TYR A 281 19.78 5.41 8.17
C TYR A 281 19.58 5.13 6.69
N LYS A 282 19.11 6.13 5.94
CA LYS A 282 18.87 6.00 4.51
C LYS A 282 19.21 7.30 3.78
N LYS A 283 19.76 7.21 2.58
CA LYS A 283 19.87 8.37 1.68
C LYS A 283 18.60 8.46 0.81
N PRO A 284 17.86 9.58 0.83
CA PRO A 284 16.77 9.81 -0.11
C PRO A 284 17.28 9.85 -1.55
N ASP A 285 16.49 9.34 -2.48
CA ASP A 285 16.80 9.36 -3.91
C ASP A 285 15.53 9.70 -4.71
N PRO A 286 15.32 10.99 -5.04
CA PRO A 286 14.11 11.41 -5.75
C PRO A 286 14.06 10.88 -7.19
N TYR A 287 15.20 10.44 -7.74
CA TYR A 287 15.34 9.93 -9.11
C TYR A 287 15.36 8.40 -9.16
N VAL A 288 14.90 7.71 -8.11
CA VAL A 288 14.86 6.24 -8.10
C VAL A 288 14.04 5.65 -9.26
N TRP A 289 13.07 6.42 -9.76
CA TRP A 289 12.18 6.06 -10.87
C TRP A 289 12.86 6.05 -12.24
N ASP A 290 13.92 6.85 -12.41
CA ASP A 290 14.68 6.92 -13.65
C ASP A 290 15.69 5.76 -13.78
N LYS A 291 15.72 4.88 -12.77
CA LYS A 291 16.68 3.79 -12.65
C LYS A 291 16.00 2.45 -12.82
N ALA A 292 16.79 1.45 -13.21
CA ALA A 292 16.31 0.08 -13.26
C ALA A 292 15.80 -0.36 -11.87
N PRO A 293 14.61 -0.97 -11.78
CA PRO A 293 14.06 -1.42 -10.51
C PRO A 293 14.99 -2.42 -9.83
N ARG A 294 15.63 -2.00 -8.73
CA ARG A 294 16.47 -2.85 -7.87
C ARG A 294 16.25 -2.50 -6.41
N ARG A 295 16.09 -3.53 -5.57
CA ARG A 295 16.03 -3.40 -4.12
C ARG A 295 17.29 -2.72 -3.58
N GLN A 296 17.11 -1.79 -2.67
CA GLN A 296 18.22 -1.18 -1.92
C GLN A 296 18.88 -2.20 -1.00
N CYS A 297 20.20 -2.19 -0.97
CA CYS A 297 20.97 -3.05 -0.09
C CYS A 297 20.90 -2.53 1.34
N CYS A 298 20.94 -3.48 2.28
CA CYS A 298 20.88 -3.21 3.70
C CYS A 298 22.17 -3.71 4.36
N LYS A 299 22.73 -2.92 5.27
CA LYS A 299 23.93 -3.27 6.06
C LYS A 299 23.66 -3.06 7.54
N ILE A 300 23.93 -4.07 8.35
CA ILE A 300 23.89 -3.95 9.81
C ILE A 300 25.21 -3.32 10.24
N LEU A 301 25.13 -2.20 10.95
CA LEU A 301 26.30 -1.46 11.41
C LEU A 301 26.62 -1.79 12.88
N PRO A 302 27.89 -1.70 13.30
CA PRO A 302 28.25 -1.72 14.70
C PRO A 302 27.49 -0.64 15.47
N SER A 303 26.98 -0.97 16.65
CA SER A 303 26.30 -0.03 17.53
C SER A 303 26.99 0.03 18.88
N GLU A 304 27.34 1.23 19.31
CA GLU A 304 27.81 1.50 20.68
C GLU A 304 26.64 1.71 21.66
N LYS A 305 25.42 1.82 21.14
CA LYS A 305 24.21 2.06 21.94
C LYS A 305 23.65 0.74 22.45
N ASN A 306 23.49 0.64 23.77
CA ASN A 306 22.91 -0.54 24.39
C ASN A 306 21.49 -0.83 23.85
N ASN A 307 21.16 -2.11 23.63
CA ASN A 307 19.88 -2.60 23.13
C ASN A 307 19.38 -1.93 21.82
N THR A 308 20.29 -1.42 20.99
CA THR A 308 19.96 -0.76 19.73
C THR A 308 20.68 -1.46 18.58
N MET A 309 19.94 -1.81 17.53
CA MET A 309 20.52 -2.24 16.26
C MET A 309 20.53 -1.07 15.29
N VAL A 310 21.65 -0.86 14.60
CA VAL A 310 21.79 0.20 13.59
C VAL A 310 21.86 -0.44 12.22
N VAL A 311 21.09 0.11 11.29
CA VAL A 311 20.96 -0.41 9.93
C VAL A 311 21.13 0.73 8.93
N ASP A 312 21.96 0.54 7.91
CA ASP A 312 22.07 1.43 6.75
C ASP A 312 21.36 0.82 5.55
N VAL A 313 20.51 1.61 4.89
CA VAL A 313 19.79 1.23 3.67
C VAL A 313 20.17 2.20 2.56
N GLY A 314 20.65 1.67 1.44
CA GLY A 314 21.12 2.49 0.33
C GLY A 314 21.32 1.71 -0.96
N ASN A 315 21.94 2.36 -1.93
CA ASN A 315 22.28 1.70 -3.19
C ASN A 315 23.25 0.56 -2.93
N CYS A 316 23.03 -0.56 -3.60
CA CYS A 316 23.97 -1.66 -3.62
C CYS A 316 25.28 -1.22 -4.25
N GLY A 317 26.40 -1.68 -3.69
CA GLY A 317 27.70 -1.56 -4.34
C GLY A 317 27.76 -2.35 -5.66
N GLU A 318 28.85 -2.17 -6.38
CA GLU A 318 29.18 -2.97 -7.56
C GLU A 318 29.21 -4.45 -7.16
N ASP A 319 28.50 -5.29 -7.92
CA ASP A 319 28.32 -6.73 -7.68
C ASP A 319 27.74 -7.14 -6.30
N GLU A 320 27.27 -6.19 -5.50
CA GLU A 320 26.70 -6.48 -4.19
C GLU A 320 25.37 -7.22 -4.33
N ILE A 321 25.33 -8.45 -3.83
CA ILE A 321 24.14 -9.29 -3.77
C ILE A 321 23.71 -9.54 -2.33
N ILE A 322 22.40 -9.69 -2.13
CA ILE A 322 21.82 -10.12 -0.86
C ILE A 322 21.95 -11.65 -0.80
N ALA A 323 23.11 -12.13 -0.36
CA ALA A 323 23.44 -13.55 -0.26
C ALA A 323 23.61 -14.02 1.19
N LEU A 324 23.28 -15.30 1.40
CA LEU A 324 23.47 -16.01 2.67
C LEU A 324 24.96 -16.20 2.98
#